data_AF-A0A941CEM2-F1
#
_entry.id   AF-A0A941CEM2-F1
#
_cell.length_a   1.000
_cell.length_b   1.000
_cell.length_c   1.000
_cell.angle_alpha   90.00
_cell.angle_beta   90.00
_cell.angle_gamma   90.00
#
_symmetry.space_group_name_H-M   'P 1'
#
loop_
_entity.id
_entity.type
_entity.pdbx_description
1 polymer ?
#
loop_
_entity_poly.entity_id
_entity_poly.type
_entity_poly.pdbx_seq_one_letter_code
_entity_poly.pdbx_strand_id
1 'polypeptide(L)'
;MESSFTEILTRTLTALLYIIPTLFFIGIAIYYLMKVGSKIEGVLILIGNVIILLVSISFNFMYLYIDSWGIQIYSIINMVVNGIGFIGSILFAIGFFMVVRKLIRSNSTI
;
A
#
# COMPACT_ATOMS: atom_id res chain seq x y z
N MET A 1 26.67 6.89 -14.03
CA MET A 1 26.33 5.54 -14.52
C MET A 1 25.18 5.69 -15.50
N GLU A 2 25.33 5.26 -16.75
CA GLU A 2 24.18 5.13 -17.65
C GLU A 2 23.28 4.02 -17.09
N SER A 3 22.08 4.38 -16.64
CA SER A 3 21.07 3.40 -16.27
C SER A 3 20.70 2.60 -17.51
N SER A 4 20.90 1.28 -17.48
CA SER A 4 20.51 0.42 -18.60
C SER A 4 18.98 0.50 -18.80
N PHE A 5 18.53 0.53 -20.05
CA PHE A 5 17.09 0.54 -20.39
C PHE A 5 16.31 -0.55 -19.63
N THR A 6 16.92 -1.72 -19.43
CA THR A 6 16.36 -2.83 -18.66
C THR A 6 16.08 -2.48 -17.20
N GLU A 7 16.94 -1.67 -16.58
CA GLU A 7 16.78 -1.23 -15.19
C GLU A 7 15.62 -0.24 -15.03
N ILE A 8 15.49 0.71 -15.97
CA ILE A 8 14.36 1.63 -16.00
C ILE A 8 13.05 0.88 -16.22
N LEU A 9 13.04 -0.05 -17.18
CA LEU A 9 11.85 -0.83 -17.54
C LEU A 9 11.37 -1.71 -16.37
N THR A 10 12.29 -2.44 -15.74
CA THR A 10 11.97 -3.30 -14.59
C THR A 10 11.42 -2.50 -13.41
N ARG A 11 12.07 -1.39 -13.05
CA ARG A 11 11.59 -0.50 -11.96
C ARG A 11 10.21 0.06 -12.23
N THR A 12 9.96 0.54 -13.45
CA THR A 12 8.66 1.12 -13.84
C THR A 12 7.56 0.06 -13.82
N LEU A 13 7.82 -1.13 -14.36
CA LEU A 13 6.85 -2.24 -14.35
C LEU A 13 6.54 -2.70 -12.93
N THR A 14 7.55 -2.85 -12.07
CA THR A 14 7.35 -3.22 -10.66
C THR A 14 6.52 -2.14 -9.96
N ALA A 15 6.84 -0.86 -10.15
CA ALA A 15 6.06 0.23 -9.55
C ALA A 15 4.58 0.19 -9.98
N LEU A 16 4.30 -0.02 -11.26
CA LEU A 16 2.94 -0.13 -11.79
C LEU A 16 2.18 -1.32 -11.19
N LEU A 17 2.83 -2.48 -11.07
CA LEU A 17 2.22 -3.69 -10.50
C LEU A 17 1.82 -3.53 -9.03
N TYR A 18 2.47 -2.64 -8.27
CA TYR A 18 2.08 -2.32 -6.90
C TYR A 18 1.04 -1.19 -6.86
N ILE A 19 1.23 -0.11 -7.62
CA ILE A 19 0.37 1.08 -7.54
C ILE A 19 -1.04 0.80 -8.05
N ILE A 20 -1.20 0.06 -9.15
CA ILE A 20 -2.51 -0.17 -9.78
C ILE A 20 -3.47 -0.90 -8.82
N PRO A 21 -3.10 -2.06 -8.22
CA PRO A 21 -3.96 -2.73 -7.25
C PRO A 21 -4.27 -1.86 -6.03
N THR A 22 -3.28 -1.12 -5.51
CA THR A 22 -3.49 -0.23 -4.35
C THR A 22 -4.50 0.88 -4.67
N LEU A 23 -4.40 1.52 -5.84
CA LEU A 23 -5.37 2.53 -6.29
C LEU A 23 -6.76 1.92 -6.48
N PHE A 24 -6.85 0.70 -7.00
CA PHE A 24 -8.12 -0.01 -7.13
C PHE A 24 -8.79 -0.24 -5.77
N PHE A 25 -8.05 -0.72 -4.77
CA PHE A 25 -8.57 -0.90 -3.41
C PHE A 25 -8.95 0.43 -2.73
N ILE A 26 -8.20 1.51 -2.97
CA ILE A 26 -8.57 2.86 -2.51
C ILE A 26 -9.91 3.26 -3.11
N GLY A 27 -10.09 3.10 -4.43
CA GLY A 27 -11.34 3.40 -5.11
C GLY A 27 -12.53 2.63 -4.54
N ILE A 28 -12.36 1.32 -4.30
CA ILE A 28 -13.38 0.48 -3.66
C ILE A 28 -13.69 0.95 -2.24
N ALA A 29 -12.67 1.26 -1.45
CA ALA A 29 -12.86 1.70 -0.07
C ALA A 29 -13.62 3.02 0.02
N ILE A 30 -13.28 3.99 -0.85
CA ILE A 30 -14.01 5.25 -0.97
C ILE A 30 -15.46 4.99 -1.37
N TYR A 31 -15.70 4.20 -2.41
CA TYR A 31 -17.06 3.83 -2.83
C TYR A 31 -17.86 3.17 -1.70
N TYR A 32 -17.22 2.24 -0.96
CA TYR A 32 -17.83 1.57 0.18
C TYR A 32 -18.23 2.56 1.28
N LEU A 33 -17.33 3.47 1.66
CA LEU A 33 -17.59 4.47 2.69
C LEU A 33 -18.70 5.45 2.29
N MET A 34 -18.77 5.82 1.00
CA MET A 34 -19.84 6.67 0.48
C MET A 34 -21.20 5.97 0.52
N LYS A 35 -21.26 4.67 0.19
CA LYS A 35 -22.53 3.93 0.05
C LYS A 35 -23.04 3.33 1.35
N VAL A 36 -22.15 2.82 2.19
CA VAL A 36 -22.49 2.09 3.43
C VAL A 36 -22.34 2.96 4.68
N GLY A 37 -21.73 4.15 4.52
CA GLY A 37 -21.39 5.07 5.60
C GLY A 37 -20.01 4.81 6.20
N SER A 38 -19.58 5.70 7.10
CA SER A 38 -18.28 5.61 7.79
C SER A 38 -18.27 4.44 8.77
N LYS A 39 -17.95 3.24 8.25
CA LYS A 39 -17.74 2.05 9.05
C LYS A 39 -16.25 1.75 9.17
N ILE A 40 -15.85 1.31 10.36
CA ILE A 40 -14.45 1.10 10.72
C ILE A 40 -13.73 0.16 9.73
N GLU A 41 -14.44 -0.82 9.17
CA GLU A 41 -13.90 -1.71 8.13
C GLU A 41 -13.41 -0.96 6.87
N GLY A 42 -14.20 -0.01 6.34
CA GLY A 42 -13.83 0.76 5.15
C GLY A 42 -12.70 1.75 5.42
N VAL A 43 -12.68 2.34 6.63
CA VAL A 43 -11.63 3.27 7.06
C VAL A 43 -10.28 2.55 7.19
N LEU A 44 -10.27 1.34 7.77
CA LEU A 44 -9.07 0.52 7.89
C LEU A 44 -8.49 0.13 6.52
N ILE A 45 -9.35 -0.26 5.57
CA ILE A 45 -8.93 -0.57 4.20
C ILE A 45 -8.34 0.68 3.52
N LEU A 46 -8.99 1.84 3.68
CA LEU A 46 -8.55 3.09 3.08
C LEU A 46 -7.18 3.54 3.64
N ILE A 47 -7.07 3.65 4.96
CA ILE A 47 -5.82 4.07 5.63
C ILE A 47 -4.70 3.09 5.31
N GLY A 48 -4.96 1.78 5.38
CA GLY A 48 -3.97 0.75 5.04
C GLY A 48 -3.42 0.93 3.62
N ASN A 49 -4.29 1.09 2.62
CA ASN A 49 -3.86 1.30 1.25
C ASN A 49 -3.18 2.65 1.00
N VAL A 50 -3.59 3.73 1.69
CA VAL A 50 -2.90 5.02 1.60
C VAL A 50 -1.47 4.91 2.14
N ILE A 51 -1.27 4.23 3.27
CA ILE A 51 0.06 3.98 3.82
C ILE A 51 0.92 3.17 2.83
N ILE A 52 0.36 2.08 2.28
CA ILE A 52 1.06 1.26 1.28
C ILE A 52 1.44 2.10 0.06
N LEU A 53 0.54 2.94 -0.44
CA LEU A 53 0.80 3.82 -1.58
C LEU A 53 1.95 4.81 -1.29
N LEU A 54 1.93 5.47 -0.14
CA LEU A 54 2.99 6.39 0.28
C LEU A 54 4.34 5.69 0.40
N VAL A 55 4.36 4.46 0.90
CA VAL A 55 5.55 3.62 1.00
C VAL A 55 6.07 3.24 -0.39
N SER A 56 5.20 2.78 -1.31
CA SER A 56 5.58 2.47 -2.70
C SER A 56 6.12 3.68 -3.45
N ILE A 57 5.55 4.86 -3.25
CA ILE A 57 6.04 6.11 -3.83
C ILE A 57 7.41 6.44 -3.22
N SER A 58 7.55 6.36 -1.90
CA SER A 58 8.81 6.64 -1.19
C SER A 58 9.95 5.73 -1.67
N PHE A 59 9.68 4.44 -1.91
CA PHE A 59 10.64 3.51 -2.50
C PHE A 59 11.15 3.95 -3.87
N ASN A 60 10.26 4.45 -4.73
CA ASN A 60 10.63 4.94 -6.05
C ASN A 60 11.52 6.18 -5.98
N PHE A 61 11.48 6.97 -4.91
CA PHE A 61 12.36 8.14 -4.76
C PHE A 61 13.61 7.86 -3.94
N MET A 62 13.56 6.95 -2.97
CA MET A 62 14.68 6.67 -2.06
C MET A 62 15.97 6.25 -2.77
N TYR A 63 15.87 5.53 -3.90
CA TYR A 63 17.06 5.08 -4.63
C TYR A 63 17.93 6.26 -5.13
N LEU A 64 17.31 7.42 -5.41
CA LEU A 64 18.02 8.61 -5.89
C LEU A 64 18.97 9.19 -4.84
N TYR A 65 18.78 8.81 -3.57
CA TYR A 65 19.54 9.33 -2.44
C TYR A 65 20.59 8.34 -1.91
N ILE A 66 20.77 7.17 -2.56
CA ILE A 66 21.72 6.16 -2.07
C ILE A 66 23.16 6.69 -2.05
N ASP A 67 23.55 7.46 -3.07
CA ASP A 67 24.90 8.01 -3.21
C ASP A 67 25.15 9.17 -2.22
N SER A 68 24.11 9.93 -1.87
CA SER A 68 24.22 11.08 -0.97
C SER A 68 24.10 10.72 0.52
N TRP A 69 23.32 9.71 0.86
CA TRP A 69 23.14 9.25 2.24
C TRP A 69 24.13 8.16 2.66
N GLY A 70 24.71 7.46 1.69
CA GLY A 70 25.53 6.28 1.95
C GLY A 70 24.68 5.07 2.40
N ILE A 71 25.27 3.88 2.29
CA ILE A 71 24.58 2.61 2.45
C ILE A 71 23.95 2.43 3.84
N GLN A 72 24.61 2.90 4.90
CA GLN A 72 24.15 2.73 6.29
C GLN A 72 22.85 3.51 6.55
N ILE A 73 22.83 4.80 6.24
CA ILE A 73 21.65 5.67 6.45
C ILE A 73 20.51 5.23 5.54
N TYR A 74 20.81 4.93 4.27
CA TYR A 74 19.83 4.39 3.33
C TYR A 74 19.16 3.12 3.88
N SER A 75 19.93 2.19 4.44
CA SER A 75 19.41 0.93 4.99
C SER A 75 18.49 1.15 6.20
N ILE A 76 18.83 2.08 7.10
CA ILE A 76 17.99 2.42 8.26
C ILE A 76 16.65 3.01 7.81
N ILE A 77 16.68 3.99 6.90
CA ILE A 77 15.46 4.61 6.39
C ILE A 77 14.60 3.56 5.65
N ASN A 78 15.24 2.71 4.86
CA ASN A 78 14.57 1.64 4.13
C ASN A 78 13.87 0.65 5.08
N MET A 79 14.53 0.29 6.19
CA MET A 79 13.91 -0.52 7.25
C MET A 79 12.67 0.16 7.86
N VAL A 80 12.76 1.46 8.16
CA VAL A 80 11.62 2.23 8.71
C VAL A 80 10.46 2.29 7.72
N VAL A 81 10.74 2.57 6.44
CA VAL A 81 9.74 2.64 5.38
C VAL A 81 9.04 1.27 5.19
N ASN A 82 9.79 0.17 5.20
CA ASN A 82 9.21 -1.19 5.20
C ASN A 82 8.36 -1.45 6.44
N GLY A 83 8.80 -1.02 7.63
CA GLY A 83 8.05 -1.16 8.87
C GLY A 83 6.69 -0.44 8.81
N ILE A 84 6.68 0.77 8.25
CA ILE A 84 5.44 1.52 8.00
C ILE A 84 4.54 0.79 6.99
N GLY A 85 5.12 0.26 5.91
CA GLY A 85 4.39 -0.53 4.90
C GLY A 85 3.77 -1.82 5.48
N PHE A 86 4.45 -2.46 6.42
CA PHE A 86 3.94 -3.61 7.16
C PHE A 86 2.71 -3.23 8.00
N ILE A 87 2.75 -2.09 8.71
CA ILE A 87 1.59 -1.57 9.46
C ILE A 87 0.43 -1.30 8.51
N GLY A 88 0.67 -0.66 7.36
CA GLY A 88 -0.35 -0.44 6.33
C GLY A 88 -1.00 -1.74 5.85
N SER A 89 -0.19 -2.78 5.64
CA SER A 89 -0.64 -4.11 5.22
C SER A 89 -1.50 -4.81 6.28
N ILE A 90 -1.14 -4.68 7.57
CA ILE A 90 -1.95 -5.18 8.68
C ILE A 90 -3.32 -4.48 8.73
N LEU A 91 -3.33 -3.15 8.63
CA LEU A 91 -4.58 -2.37 8.66
C LEU A 91 -5.51 -2.77 7.50
N PHE A 92 -4.96 -2.91 6.30
CA PHE A 92 -5.69 -3.43 5.15
C PHE A 92 -6.27 -4.82 5.41
N ALA A 93 -5.45 -5.76 5.89
CA ALA A 93 -5.87 -7.13 6.14
C ALA A 93 -6.99 -7.21 7.20
N ILE A 94 -6.87 -6.45 8.29
CA ILE A 94 -7.91 -6.39 9.33
C ILE A 94 -9.21 -5.81 8.74
N GLY A 95 -9.13 -4.68 8.04
CA GLY A 95 -10.30 -4.05 7.43
C GLY A 95 -11.00 -4.99 6.43
N PHE A 96 -10.22 -5.65 5.56
CA PHE A 96 -10.73 -6.61 4.60
C PHE A 96 -11.39 -7.83 5.28
N PHE A 97 -10.74 -8.41 6.29
CA PHE A 97 -11.30 -9.51 7.06
C PHE A 97 -12.64 -9.15 7.72
N MET A 98 -12.76 -7.94 8.25
CA MET A 98 -14.02 -7.46 8.84
C MET A 98 -15.15 -7.37 7.80
N VAL A 99 -14.86 -6.89 6.58
CA VAL A 99 -15.83 -6.89 5.47
C VAL A 99 -16.28 -8.32 5.16
N VAL A 100 -15.34 -9.25 4.98
CA VAL A 100 -15.65 -10.66 4.68
C VAL A 100 -16.49 -11.30 5.78
N ARG A 101 -16.09 -11.14 7.05
CA ARG A 101 -16.82 -11.66 8.21
C ARG A 101 -18.27 -11.15 8.26
N LYS A 102 -18.47 -9.87 7.95
CA LYS A 102 -19.78 -9.23 7.93
C LYS A 102 -20.67 -9.79 6.81
N LEU A 103 -20.10 -10.02 5.63
CA LEU A 103 -20.82 -10.65 4.51
C LEU A 103 -21.24 -12.08 4.82
N ILE A 104 -20.34 -12.89 5.41
CA ILE A 104 -20.64 -14.27 5.81
C ILE A 104 -21.77 -14.32 6.84
N ARG A 105 -21.71 -13.46 7.88
CA ARG A 105 -22.77 -13.39 8.90
C ARG A 105 -24.12 -12.95 8.34
N SER A 106 -24.13 -11.99 7.41
CA SER A 106 -25.36 -11.54 6.76
C SER A 106 -26.06 -12.69 6.03
N ASN A 107 -25.30 -13.56 5.37
CA ASN A 107 -25.85 -14.70 4.63
C ASN A 107 -26.27 -15.88 5.50
N SER A 108 -25.71 -16.03 6.71
CA SER A 108 -26.10 -17.11 7.65
C SER A 108 -27.39 -16.81 8.44
N THR A 109 -28.01 -15.65 8.24
CA THR A 109 -29.21 -15.21 8.97
C THR A 109 -30.46 -15.17 8.09
N ILE A 110 -30.37 -15.76 6.89
CA ILE A 110 -31.47 -16.02 5.95
C ILE A 110 -31.68 -17.53 5.90
#